data_AF-A0A328P7Z7-F1
#
_entry.id   AF-A0A328P7Z7-F1
#
_cell.length_a   1.000
_cell.length_b   1.000
_cell.length_c   1.000
_cell.angle_alpha   90.00
_cell.angle_beta   90.00
_cell.angle_gamma   90.00
#
_symmetry.space_group_name_H-M   'P 1'
#
loop_
_entity.id
_entity.type
_entity.pdbx_description
1 polymer ?
#
loop_
_entity_poly.entity_id
_entity_poly.type
_entity_poly.pdbx_seq_one_letter_code
_entity_poly.pdbx_strand_id
1 'polypeptide(L)'
;MELALRLDEHRPARRPAKDVGADIRRSKRNTVYHEVTGTLTRALSVVEAFRAFANEAMATGKLAKPMASTLHQSADEAARRMRGALEHPTLASIPADLSKSLKDSIVDLETLGELALLAVSHELTPRNALHLAHGLSYTANKTAETLLRASRLFNSTVG
;
A
#
# COMPACT_ATOMS: atom_id res chain seq x y z
N MET A 1 68.01 -11.30 -48.53
CA MET A 1 67.08 -10.19 -48.30
C MET A 1 65.68 -10.76 -48.40
N GLU A 2 65.07 -11.14 -47.26
CA GLU A 2 63.62 -11.26 -47.01
C GLU A 2 63.39 -12.09 -45.74
N LEU A 3 62.99 -11.42 -44.67
CA LEU A 3 62.47 -12.01 -43.44
C LEU A 3 61.38 -11.06 -42.96
N ALA A 4 60.13 -11.34 -43.34
CA ALA A 4 58.95 -10.63 -42.86
C ALA A 4 57.76 -11.60 -42.79
N LEU A 5 57.62 -12.27 -41.65
CA LEU A 5 56.42 -13.02 -41.28
C LEU A 5 55.83 -12.41 -40.01
N ARG A 6 54.81 -11.57 -40.25
CA ARG A 6 53.54 -11.42 -39.51
C ARG A 6 53.58 -11.65 -37.99
N LEU A 7 53.59 -10.55 -37.25
CA LEU A 7 53.02 -10.48 -35.91
C LEU A 7 51.52 -10.14 -36.02
N ASP A 8 50.70 -11.07 -35.58
CA ASP A 8 49.25 -10.98 -35.51
C ASP A 8 48.87 -10.19 -34.23
N GLU A 9 48.34 -8.98 -34.41
CA GLU A 9 47.86 -8.15 -33.31
C GLU A 9 46.53 -8.69 -32.77
N HIS A 10 46.61 -9.52 -31.73
CA HIS A 10 45.45 -9.85 -30.90
C HIS A 10 45.00 -8.61 -30.10
N ARG A 11 44.11 -7.79 -30.71
CA ARG A 11 43.33 -6.77 -29.97
C ARG A 11 42.24 -7.48 -29.16
N PRO A 12 42.24 -7.42 -27.82
CA PRO A 12 41.12 -7.93 -27.04
C PRO A 12 39.88 -7.08 -27.29
N ALA A 13 38.77 -7.74 -27.65
CA ALA A 13 37.47 -7.11 -27.81
C ALA A 13 37.10 -6.38 -26.50
N ARG A 14 37.00 -5.03 -26.56
CA ARG A 14 36.46 -4.22 -25.48
C ARG A 14 35.02 -4.68 -25.23
N ARG A 15 34.77 -5.37 -24.11
CA ARG A 15 33.41 -5.63 -23.64
C ARG A 15 32.70 -4.28 -23.49
N PRO A 16 31.44 -4.12 -23.94
CA PRO A 16 30.70 -2.90 -23.68
C PRO A 16 30.61 -2.72 -22.17
N ALA A 17 30.96 -1.51 -21.69
CA ALA A 17 30.84 -1.16 -20.29
C ALA A 17 29.39 -1.40 -19.86
N LYS A 18 29.19 -2.38 -18.97
CA LYS A 18 27.88 -2.65 -18.36
C LYS A 18 27.48 -1.36 -17.64
N ASP A 19 26.39 -0.71 -18.05
CA ASP A 19 25.93 0.54 -17.45
C ASP A 19 25.43 0.27 -16.03
N VAL A 20 26.36 0.31 -15.06
CA VAL A 20 26.10 0.12 -13.64
C VAL A 20 25.03 1.11 -13.13
N GLY A 21 24.91 2.29 -13.75
CA GLY A 21 23.88 3.26 -13.43
C GLY A 21 22.47 2.80 -13.82
N ALA A 22 22.33 2.08 -14.94
CA ALA A 22 21.06 1.47 -15.33
C ALA A 22 20.64 0.35 -14.38
N ASP A 23 21.58 -0.50 -13.94
CA ASP A 23 21.31 -1.60 -13.01
C ASP A 23 20.87 -1.09 -11.62
N ILE A 24 21.52 -0.02 -11.10
CA ILE A 24 21.12 0.62 -9.82
C ILE A 24 19.74 1.26 -9.92
N ARG A 25 19.43 1.96 -11.03
CA ARG A 25 18.11 2.56 -11.26
C ARG A 25 17.00 1.51 -11.40
N ARG A 26 17.31 0.34 -11.96
CA ARG A 26 16.38 -0.78 -12.08
C ARG A 26 16.13 -1.45 -10.73
N SER A 27 17.19 -1.66 -9.94
CA SER A 27 17.10 -2.21 -8.59
C SER A 27 16.25 -1.33 -7.66
N LYS A 28 16.50 0.00 -7.64
CA LYS A 28 15.69 0.94 -6.84
C LYS A 28 14.22 0.97 -7.23
N ARG A 29 13.90 0.86 -8.53
CA ARG A 29 12.51 0.80 -9.02
C ARG A 29 11.79 -0.47 -8.56
N ASN A 30 12.46 -1.62 -8.56
CA ASN A 30 11.87 -2.88 -8.08
C ASN A 30 11.58 -2.83 -6.57
N THR A 31 12.46 -2.22 -5.76
CA THR A 31 12.22 -2.08 -4.31
C THR A 31 10.97 -1.24 -4.02
N VAL A 32 10.83 -0.10 -4.68
CA VAL A 32 9.66 0.79 -4.53
C VAL A 32 8.38 0.09 -4.98
N TYR A 33 8.44 -0.68 -6.07
CA TYR A 33 7.29 -1.44 -6.54
C TYR A 33 6.81 -2.46 -5.49
N HIS A 34 7.74 -3.21 -4.90
CA HIS A 34 7.41 -4.15 -3.82
C HIS A 34 6.86 -3.45 -2.58
N GLU A 35 7.38 -2.27 -2.24
CA GLU A 35 6.93 -1.50 -1.08
C GLU A 35 5.50 -0.97 -1.25
N VAL A 36 5.18 -0.37 -2.41
CA VAL A 36 3.82 0.15 -2.69
C VAL A 36 2.82 -0.99 -2.77
N THR A 37 3.17 -2.08 -3.47
CA THR A 37 2.31 -3.28 -3.55
C THR A 37 2.06 -3.85 -2.16
N GLY A 38 3.11 -4.04 -1.35
CA GLY A 38 2.98 -4.55 0.01
C GLY A 38 2.14 -3.64 0.91
N THR A 39 2.23 -2.33 0.71
CA THR A 39 1.43 -1.34 1.44
C THR A 39 -0.05 -1.44 1.05
N LEU A 40 -0.37 -1.52 -0.24
CA LEU A 40 -1.74 -1.71 -0.73
C LEU A 40 -2.35 -3.03 -0.25
N THR A 41 -1.60 -4.13 -0.32
CA THR A 41 -2.04 -5.43 0.18
C THR A 41 -2.33 -5.37 1.68
N ARG A 42 -1.45 -4.76 2.47
CA ARG A 42 -1.66 -4.60 3.91
C ARG A 42 -2.92 -3.77 4.21
N ALA A 43 -3.10 -2.65 3.52
CA ALA A 43 -4.28 -1.81 3.68
C ALA A 43 -5.58 -2.58 3.36
N LEU A 44 -5.59 -3.38 2.29
CA LEU A 44 -6.72 -4.24 1.95
C LEU A 44 -7.02 -5.26 3.05
N SER A 45 -6.00 -5.94 3.60
CA SER A 45 -6.20 -6.89 4.70
C SER A 45 -6.76 -6.23 5.97
N VAL A 46 -6.33 -4.99 6.28
CA VAL A 46 -6.89 -4.23 7.41
C VAL A 46 -8.37 -3.93 7.16
N VAL A 47 -8.72 -3.47 5.96
CA VAL A 47 -10.10 -3.18 5.58
C VAL A 47 -10.97 -4.44 5.64
N GLU A 48 -10.48 -5.60 5.20
CA GLU A 48 -11.18 -6.88 5.34
C GLU A 48 -11.43 -7.25 6.79
N ALA A 49 -10.45 -7.03 7.68
CA ALA A 49 -10.60 -7.26 9.10
C ALA A 49 -11.67 -6.35 9.72
N PHE A 50 -11.74 -5.08 9.29
CA PHE A 50 -12.82 -4.16 9.68
C PHE A 50 -14.20 -4.63 9.21
N ARG A 51 -14.32 -5.19 8.00
CA ARG A 51 -15.59 -5.76 7.51
C ARG A 51 -16.03 -6.95 8.36
N ALA A 52 -15.11 -7.86 8.68
CA ALA A 52 -15.39 -9.01 9.53
C ALA A 52 -15.84 -8.56 10.93
N PHE A 53 -15.12 -7.60 11.52
CA PHE A 53 -15.45 -7.02 12.82
C PHE A 53 -16.84 -6.35 12.84
N ALA A 54 -17.16 -5.56 11.82
CA ALA A 54 -18.46 -4.93 11.68
C ALA A 54 -19.59 -5.96 11.53
N ASN A 55 -19.38 -7.02 10.75
CA ASN A 55 -20.37 -8.09 10.56
C ASN A 55 -20.63 -8.85 11.87
N GLU A 56 -19.59 -9.18 12.63
CA GLU A 56 -19.72 -9.80 13.94
C GLU A 56 -20.49 -8.91 14.91
N ALA A 57 -20.20 -7.60 14.90
CA ALA A 57 -20.90 -6.65 15.75
C ALA A 57 -22.37 -6.46 15.36
N MET A 58 -22.69 -6.50 14.07
CA MET A 58 -24.09 -6.50 13.59
C MET A 58 -24.85 -7.76 14.01
N ALA A 59 -24.18 -8.91 14.05
CA ALA A 59 -24.79 -10.18 14.48
C ALA A 59 -24.99 -10.26 16.00
N THR A 60 -24.05 -9.73 16.78
CA THR A 60 -24.03 -9.88 18.25
C THR A 60 -24.52 -8.66 19.02
N GLY A 61 -24.65 -7.51 18.35
CA GLY A 61 -24.94 -6.21 18.97
C GLY A 61 -23.81 -5.68 19.86
N LYS A 62 -22.58 -6.20 19.71
CA LYS A 62 -21.44 -5.87 20.57
C LYS A 62 -20.17 -5.62 19.75
N LEU A 63 -19.40 -4.60 20.15
CA LEU A 63 -18.07 -4.33 19.60
C LEU A 63 -17.02 -4.69 20.65
N ALA A 64 -16.24 -5.74 20.39
CA ALA A 64 -15.19 -6.17 21.32
C ALA A 64 -14.05 -5.14 21.37
N LYS A 65 -13.89 -4.45 22.51
CA LYS A 65 -12.88 -3.41 22.70
C LYS A 65 -11.44 -3.83 22.36
N PRO A 66 -10.96 -5.04 22.74
CA PRO A 66 -9.61 -5.46 22.39
C PRO A 66 -9.40 -5.56 20.87
N MET A 67 -10.41 -6.05 20.14
CA MET A 67 -10.37 -6.14 18.69
C MET A 67 -10.41 -4.76 18.04
N ALA A 68 -11.28 -3.88 18.53
CA ALA A 68 -11.33 -2.48 18.09
C ALA A 68 -9.99 -1.76 18.28
N SER A 69 -9.33 -1.93 19.43
CA SER A 69 -8.01 -1.34 19.70
C SER A 69 -6.94 -1.81 18.71
N THR A 70 -6.89 -3.12 18.43
CA THR A 70 -5.95 -3.70 17.44
C THR A 70 -6.21 -3.18 16.03
N LEU A 71 -7.49 -3.06 15.65
CA LEU A 71 -7.89 -2.55 14.33
C LEU A 71 -7.57 -1.07 14.18
N HIS A 72 -7.79 -0.26 15.21
CA HIS A 72 -7.38 1.14 15.24
C HIS A 72 -5.88 1.29 14.97
N GLN A 73 -5.03 0.57 15.72
CA GLN A 73 -3.58 0.60 15.51
C GLN A 73 -3.18 0.12 14.11
N SER A 74 -3.86 -0.90 13.59
CA SER A 74 -3.59 -1.46 12.27
C SER A 74 -3.95 -0.48 11.15
N ALA A 75 -5.07 0.23 11.28
CA ALA A 75 -5.47 1.29 10.35
C ALA A 75 -4.49 2.46 10.36
N ASP A 76 -4.10 2.95 11.54
CA ASP A 76 -3.12 4.03 11.68
C ASP A 76 -1.77 3.65 11.04
N GLU A 77 -1.26 2.45 11.34
CA GLU A 77 -0.02 1.96 10.73
C GLU A 77 -0.13 1.84 9.20
N ALA A 78 -1.27 1.37 8.68
CA ALA A 78 -1.50 1.28 7.24
C ALA A 78 -1.53 2.66 6.57
N ALA A 79 -2.25 3.62 7.17
CA ALA A 79 -2.30 5.01 6.71
C ALA A 79 -0.91 5.67 6.72
N ARG A 80 -0.14 5.49 7.80
CA ARG A 80 1.25 6.00 7.91
C ARG A 80 2.16 5.43 6.83
N ARG A 81 2.08 4.13 6.54
CA ARG A 81 2.86 3.50 5.45
C ARG A 81 2.44 4.03 4.08
N MET A 82 1.14 4.18 3.83
CA MET A 82 0.65 4.75 2.56
C MET A 82 1.13 6.19 2.36
N ARG A 83 1.16 6.99 3.42
CA ARG A 83 1.71 8.36 3.39
C ARG A 83 3.21 8.34 3.06
N GLY A 84 3.99 7.49 3.75
CA GLY A 84 5.42 7.33 3.48
C GLY A 84 5.69 6.89 2.04
N ALA A 85 4.87 5.99 1.49
CA ALA A 85 4.95 5.59 0.10
C ALA A 85 4.70 6.78 -0.85
N LEU A 86 3.66 7.58 -0.62
CA LEU A 86 3.34 8.77 -1.43
C LEU A 86 4.45 9.84 -1.41
N GLU A 87 5.15 9.98 -0.29
CA GLU A 87 6.25 10.94 -0.13
C GLU A 87 7.56 10.45 -0.75
N HIS A 88 7.63 9.18 -1.16
CA HIS A 88 8.86 8.60 -1.68
C HIS A 88 9.27 9.28 -3.02
N PRO A 89 10.51 9.76 -3.18
CA PRO A 89 10.93 10.56 -4.35
C PRO A 89 10.75 9.89 -5.72
N THR A 90 10.80 8.55 -5.76
CA THR A 90 10.58 7.79 -7.00
C THR A 90 9.11 7.73 -7.42
N LEU A 91 8.17 8.10 -6.54
CA LEU A 91 6.76 8.26 -6.86
C LEU A 91 6.38 9.72 -7.17
N ALA A 92 7.36 10.63 -7.26
CA ALA A 92 7.11 12.04 -7.59
C ALA A 92 6.42 12.26 -8.96
N SER A 93 6.42 11.25 -9.83
CA SER A 93 5.78 11.28 -11.15
C SER A 93 4.59 10.32 -11.29
N ILE A 94 3.96 9.88 -10.19
CA ILE A 94 2.75 9.04 -10.33
C ILE A 94 1.59 9.82 -10.97
N PRO A 95 0.72 9.14 -11.74
CA PRO A 95 -0.48 9.75 -12.28
C PRO A 95 -1.33 10.41 -11.19
N ALA A 96 -1.92 11.56 -11.51
CA ALA A 96 -2.75 12.32 -10.58
C ALA A 96 -3.91 11.48 -10.00
N ASP A 97 -4.52 10.61 -10.81
CA ASP A 97 -5.61 9.73 -10.39
C ASP A 97 -5.16 8.66 -9.38
N LEU A 98 -3.95 8.13 -9.53
CA LEU A 98 -3.36 7.20 -8.57
C LEU A 98 -3.03 7.94 -7.26
N SER A 99 -2.40 9.11 -7.35
CA SER A 99 -2.11 9.94 -6.18
C SER A 99 -3.38 10.28 -5.40
N LYS A 100 -4.44 10.69 -6.11
CA LYS A 100 -5.75 10.97 -5.51
C LYS A 100 -6.33 9.73 -4.84
N SER A 101 -6.34 8.59 -5.52
CA SER A 101 -6.91 7.36 -4.97
C SER A 101 -6.17 6.89 -3.71
N LEU A 102 -4.84 7.01 -3.67
CA LEU A 102 -4.04 6.72 -2.47
C LEU A 102 -4.34 7.69 -1.32
N LYS A 103 -4.50 9.00 -1.61
CA LYS A 103 -4.88 10.00 -0.60
C LYS A 103 -6.27 9.74 -0.03
N ASP A 104 -7.25 9.44 -0.89
CA ASP A 104 -8.60 9.10 -0.48
C ASP A 104 -8.60 7.84 0.41
N SER A 105 -7.81 6.82 0.04
CA SER A 105 -7.63 5.62 0.88
C SER A 105 -6.98 5.88 2.24
N ILE A 106 -6.03 6.83 2.33
CA ILE A 106 -5.44 7.22 3.62
C ILE A 106 -6.51 7.80 4.54
N VAL A 107 -7.30 8.75 4.05
CA VAL A 107 -8.37 9.39 4.82
C VAL A 107 -9.42 8.37 5.25
N ASP A 108 -9.78 7.45 4.36
CA ASP A 108 -10.72 6.37 4.67
C ASP A 108 -10.17 5.42 5.76
N LEU A 109 -8.88 5.05 5.72
CA LEU A 109 -8.24 4.24 6.75
C LEU A 109 -8.19 4.97 8.10
N GLU A 110 -7.84 6.25 8.12
CA GLU A 110 -7.86 7.07 9.33
C GLU A 110 -9.28 7.13 9.92
N THR A 111 -10.28 7.31 9.06
CA THR A 111 -11.70 7.29 9.46
C THR A 111 -12.09 5.94 10.10
N LEU A 112 -11.69 4.82 9.52
CA LEU A 112 -11.90 3.49 10.13
C LEU A 112 -11.20 3.38 11.49
N GLY A 113 -9.98 3.88 11.59
CA GLY A 113 -9.22 3.94 12.83
C GLY A 113 -9.94 4.71 13.92
N GLU A 114 -10.45 5.90 13.61
CA GLU A 114 -11.21 6.74 14.56
C GLU A 114 -12.54 6.09 14.97
N LEU A 115 -13.26 5.48 14.03
CA LEU A 115 -14.49 4.74 14.35
C LEU A 115 -14.21 3.54 15.29
N ALA A 116 -13.11 2.81 15.10
CA ALA A 116 -12.70 1.78 16.04
C ALA A 116 -12.31 2.37 17.41
N LEU A 117 -11.63 3.51 17.44
CA LEU A 117 -11.27 4.19 18.68
C LEU A 117 -12.49 4.64 19.49
N LEU A 118 -13.59 5.04 18.83
CA LEU A 118 -14.85 5.34 19.50
C LEU A 118 -15.39 4.13 20.28
N ALA A 119 -15.28 2.92 19.72
CA ALA A 119 -15.69 1.69 20.39
C ALA A 119 -14.81 1.33 21.60
N VAL A 120 -13.53 1.70 21.56
CA VAL A 120 -12.62 1.52 22.70
C VAL A 120 -12.93 2.51 23.81
N SER A 121 -13.12 3.77 23.44
CA SER A 121 -13.15 4.92 24.38
C SER A 121 -14.48 5.07 25.11
N HIS A 122 -15.56 4.48 24.59
CA HIS A 122 -16.90 4.67 25.14
C HIS A 122 -17.55 3.33 25.52
N GLU A 123 -18.39 3.37 26.55
CA GLU A 123 -19.35 2.29 26.81
C GLU A 123 -20.52 2.44 25.83
N LEU A 124 -20.59 1.53 24.85
CA LEU A 124 -21.62 1.57 23.83
C LEU A 124 -22.83 0.75 24.27
N THR A 125 -24.02 1.35 24.20
CA THR A 125 -25.27 0.60 24.22
C THR A 125 -25.36 -0.29 22.97
N PRO A 126 -26.13 -1.40 22.99
CA PRO A 126 -26.27 -2.26 21.81
C PRO A 126 -26.74 -1.50 20.56
N ARG A 127 -27.64 -0.52 20.72
CA ARG A 127 -28.10 0.34 19.63
C ARG A 127 -26.97 1.18 19.03
N ASN A 128 -26.15 1.81 19.87
CA ASN A 128 -25.02 2.61 19.41
C ASN A 128 -23.93 1.74 18.77
N ALA A 129 -23.69 0.54 19.32
CA ALA A 129 -22.78 -0.44 18.75
C ALA A 129 -23.21 -0.87 17.34
N LEU A 130 -24.51 -1.11 17.12
CA LEU A 130 -25.05 -1.42 15.79
C LEU A 130 -24.89 -0.26 14.81
N HIS A 131 -25.20 0.97 15.23
CA HIS A 131 -25.01 2.15 14.39
C HIS A 131 -23.53 2.33 13.99
N LEU A 132 -22.61 2.14 14.94
CA LEU A 132 -21.18 2.20 14.67
C LEU A 132 -20.73 1.06 13.75
N ALA A 133 -21.25 -0.16 13.94
CA ALA A 133 -20.96 -1.30 13.07
C ALA A 133 -21.41 -1.05 11.62
N HIS A 134 -22.58 -0.43 11.40
CA HIS A 134 -23.00 -0.02 10.05
C HIS A 134 -22.05 1.02 9.44
N GLY A 135 -21.62 2.01 10.22
CA GLY A 135 -20.65 3.01 9.78
C GLY A 135 -19.31 2.39 9.40
N LEU A 136 -18.80 1.46 10.21
CA LEU A 136 -17.60 0.68 9.94
C LEU A 136 -17.73 -0.14 8.66
N SER A 137 -18.83 -0.89 8.50
CA SER A 137 -19.08 -1.72 7.32
C SER A 137 -19.16 -0.89 6.04
N TYR A 138 -19.93 0.21 6.05
CA TYR A 138 -20.04 1.12 4.92
C TYR A 138 -18.68 1.70 4.53
N THR A 139 -17.96 2.26 5.50
CA THR A 139 -16.65 2.88 5.27
C THR A 139 -15.67 1.83 4.72
N ALA A 140 -15.58 0.65 5.33
CA ALA A 140 -14.68 -0.40 4.90
C ALA A 140 -14.96 -0.90 3.48
N ASN A 141 -16.24 -1.06 3.10
CA ASN A 141 -16.58 -1.44 1.72
C ASN A 141 -16.10 -0.38 0.72
N LYS A 142 -16.36 0.90 1.01
CA LYS A 142 -15.90 2.02 0.17
C LYS A 142 -14.37 2.09 0.09
N THR A 143 -13.68 1.93 1.22
CA THR A 143 -12.21 1.93 1.27
C THR A 143 -11.64 0.80 0.41
N ALA A 144 -12.23 -0.40 0.47
CA ALA A 144 -11.81 -1.54 -0.33
C ALA A 144 -11.89 -1.24 -1.83
N GLU A 145 -12.99 -0.62 -2.28
CA GLU A 145 -13.16 -0.22 -3.68
C GLU A 145 -12.09 0.81 -4.11
N THR A 146 -11.84 1.82 -3.27
CA THR A 146 -10.80 2.83 -3.53
C THR A 146 -9.40 2.20 -3.61
N LEU A 147 -9.06 1.28 -2.69
CA LEU A 147 -7.78 0.58 -2.66
C LEU A 147 -7.60 -0.36 -3.87
N LEU A 148 -8.66 -1.07 -4.27
CA LEU A 148 -8.64 -1.91 -5.47
C LEU A 148 -8.45 -1.07 -6.74
N ARG A 149 -9.10 0.10 -6.81
CA ARG A 149 -8.86 1.07 -7.90
C ARG A 149 -7.41 1.54 -7.90
N ALA A 150 -6.87 1.93 -6.75
CA ALA A 150 -5.48 2.35 -6.62
C ALA A 150 -4.51 1.24 -7.07
N SER A 151 -4.76 0.00 -6.66
CA SER A 151 -3.96 -1.16 -7.08
C SER A 151 -3.98 -1.39 -8.60
N ARG A 152 -5.15 -1.29 -9.24
CA ARG A 152 -5.26 -1.39 -10.70
C ARG A 152 -4.49 -0.28 -11.42
N LEU A 153 -4.66 0.97 -10.96
CA LEU A 153 -3.95 2.14 -11.51
C LEU A 153 -2.43 2.02 -11.33
N PHE A 154 -1.98 1.50 -10.19
CA PHE A 154 -0.57 1.27 -9.93
C PHE A 154 0.01 0.22 -10.89
N ASN A 155 -0.66 -0.91 -11.05
CA ASN A 155 -0.24 -1.97 -11.96
C ASN A 155 -0.20 -1.50 -13.42
N SER A 156 -1.13 -0.62 -13.85
CA SER A 156 -1.12 -0.06 -15.21
C SER A 156 -0.07 1.04 -15.41
N THR A 157 0.46 1.62 -14.34
CA THR A 157 1.49 2.67 -14.41
C THR A 157 2.90 2.08 -14.45
N VAL A 158 3.09 0.91 -13.82
CA VAL A 158 4.41 0.28 -13.65
C VAL A 158 4.63 -0.94 -14.56
N GLY A 159 3.56 -1.53 -15.10
CA GLY A 159 3.62 -2.58 -16.14
C GLY A 159 3.88 -2.02 -17.52
#